data_AF-A0A1X0N4D2-F1
#
_entry.id   AF-A0A1X0N4D2-F1
#
_cell.length_a   1.000
_cell.length_b   1.000
_cell.length_c   1.000
_cell.angle_alpha   90.00
_cell.angle_beta   90.00
_cell.angle_gamma   90.00
#
_symmetry.space_group_name_H-M   'P 1'
#
loop_
_entity.id
_entity.type
_entity.pdbx_description
1 polymer ?
#
loop_
_entity_poly.entity_id
_entity_poly.type
_entity_poly.pdbx_seq_one_letter_code
_entity_poly.pdbx_strand_id
1 'polypeptide(L)'
;MPVIPHLRSPRRQRGAAAIEFAAVFVIFFAVFYGVVSYSLPLLMVQSFNAAASEAVRRSVALSPTAANYNQLIVTQAESVVMNQLAWMPASLGFNSSNVRVTYTAGVLTANISYPKSRLAQVLPFLTLPGIGQI
;
A
#
# COMPACT_ATOMS: atom_id res chain seq x y z
N MET A 1 63.54 -20.32 -45.05
CA MET A 1 63.00 -20.28 -43.67
C MET A 1 61.55 -19.82 -43.75
N PRO A 2 60.53 -20.62 -43.38
CA PRO A 2 59.16 -20.13 -43.33
C PRO A 2 58.79 -19.64 -41.92
N VAL A 3 58.14 -18.48 -41.85
CA VAL A 3 57.59 -17.91 -40.62
C VAL A 3 56.15 -18.42 -40.46
N ILE A 4 55.86 -19.09 -39.34
CA ILE A 4 54.52 -19.59 -39.01
C ILE A 4 53.70 -18.42 -38.43
N PRO A 5 52.54 -18.04 -38.99
CA PRO A 5 51.68 -17.05 -38.37
C PRO A 5 50.86 -17.71 -37.26
N HIS A 6 51.00 -17.20 -36.03
CA HIS A 6 50.13 -17.56 -34.93
C HIS A 6 48.82 -16.77 -35.03
N LEU A 7 47.79 -17.36 -35.62
CA LEU A 7 46.44 -16.80 -35.61
C LEU A 7 45.88 -16.87 -34.18
N ARG A 8 46.08 -15.81 -33.39
CA ARG A 8 45.38 -15.63 -32.11
C ARG A 8 43.92 -15.29 -32.38
N SER A 9 43.06 -16.29 -32.27
CA SER A 9 41.60 -16.11 -32.19
C SER A 9 41.26 -15.23 -30.98
N PRO A 10 40.50 -14.13 -31.16
CA PRO A 10 39.99 -13.38 -30.01
C PRO A 10 38.95 -14.26 -29.32
N ARG A 11 39.30 -14.77 -28.13
CA ARG A 11 38.37 -15.44 -27.22
C ARG A 11 37.20 -14.49 -26.94
N ARG A 12 36.07 -14.72 -27.60
CA ARG A 12 34.82 -14.02 -27.36
C ARG A 12 34.34 -14.40 -25.95
N GLN A 13 34.49 -13.52 -24.97
CA GLN A 13 33.98 -13.72 -23.60
C GLN A 13 32.45 -13.67 -23.61
N ARG A 14 31.82 -14.77 -24.02
CA ARG A 14 30.37 -14.96 -23.96
C ARG A 14 30.03 -15.32 -22.52
N GLY A 15 29.73 -14.34 -21.68
CA GLY A 15 29.27 -14.59 -20.31
C GLY A 15 29.46 -13.43 -19.32
N ALA A 16 30.48 -12.59 -19.51
CA ALA A 16 30.70 -11.43 -18.64
C ALA A 16 29.50 -10.49 -18.62
N ALA A 17 28.98 -10.14 -19.81
CA ALA A 17 27.76 -9.35 -19.96
C ALA A 17 26.51 -10.02 -19.37
N ALA A 18 26.46 -11.36 -19.29
CA ALA A 18 25.33 -12.07 -18.70
C ALA A 18 25.34 -12.00 -17.16
N ILE A 19 26.51 -12.07 -16.55
CA ILE A 19 26.67 -11.94 -15.08
C ILE A 19 26.40 -10.49 -14.65
N GLU A 20 26.91 -9.52 -15.41
CA GLU A 20 26.64 -8.10 -15.16
C GLU A 20 25.14 -7.77 -15.29
N PHE A 21 24.49 -8.29 -16.34
CA PHE A 21 23.05 -8.15 -16.50
C PHE A 21 22.26 -8.82 -15.38
N ALA A 22 22.67 -10.00 -14.91
CA ALA A 22 21.98 -10.69 -13.82
C ALA A 22 21.98 -9.87 -12.52
N ALA A 23 23.11 -9.24 -12.18
CA ALA A 23 23.20 -8.39 -10.99
C ALA A 23 22.28 -7.16 -11.10
N VAL A 24 22.32 -6.45 -12.22
CA VAL A 24 21.46 -5.26 -12.47
C VAL A 24 19.98 -5.67 -12.52
N PHE A 25 19.66 -6.80 -13.13
CA PHE A 25 18.30 -7.32 -13.23
C PHE A 25 17.69 -7.55 -11.84
N VAL A 26 18.41 -8.19 -10.93
CA VAL A 26 17.92 -8.44 -9.56
C VAL A 26 17.64 -7.13 -8.82
N ILE A 27 18.54 -6.15 -8.91
CA ILE A 27 18.36 -4.84 -8.25
C ILE A 27 17.17 -4.09 -8.87
N PHE A 28 17.12 -4.01 -10.20
CA PHE A 28 16.02 -3.38 -10.92
C PHE A 28 14.68 -4.01 -10.56
N PHE A 29 14.61 -5.35 -10.59
CA PHE A 29 13.40 -6.08 -10.27
C PHE A 29 12.98 -5.88 -8.81
N ALA A 30 13.92 -5.88 -7.86
CA ALA A 30 13.62 -5.64 -6.45
C ALA A 30 13.02 -4.25 -6.21
N VAL A 31 13.60 -3.21 -6.82
CA VAL A 31 13.08 -1.84 -6.72
C VAL A 31 11.73 -1.72 -7.40
N PHE A 32 11.59 -2.27 -8.61
CA PHE A 32 10.32 -2.25 -9.35
C PHE A 32 9.20 -2.95 -8.58
N TYR A 33 9.45 -4.17 -8.10
CA TYR A 33 8.49 -4.92 -7.29
C TYR A 33 8.16 -4.17 -6.01
N GLY A 34 9.16 -3.60 -5.32
CA GLY A 34 8.93 -2.81 -4.12
C GLY A 34 8.02 -1.61 -4.37
N VAL A 35 8.27 -0.84 -5.43
CA VAL A 35 7.43 0.32 -5.77
C VAL A 35 6.00 -0.12 -6.09
N VAL A 36 5.83 -1.12 -6.95
CA VAL A 36 4.48 -1.58 -7.36
C VAL A 36 3.71 -2.16 -6.17
N SER A 37 4.34 -3.03 -5.38
CA SER A 37 3.69 -3.76 -4.28
C SER A 37 3.35 -2.86 -3.09
N TYR A 38 4.17 -1.83 -2.80
CA TYR A 38 3.94 -0.95 -1.65
C TYR A 38 3.18 0.35 -1.97
N SER A 39 3.02 0.73 -3.24
CA SER A 39 2.31 1.96 -3.61
C SER A 39 0.88 1.99 -3.07
N LEU A 40 0.10 0.92 -3.29
CA LEU A 40 -1.30 0.87 -2.88
C LEU A 40 -1.47 0.77 -1.35
N PRO A 41 -0.79 -0.13 -0.62
CA PRO A 41 -0.87 -0.16 0.84
C PRO A 41 -0.46 1.17 1.49
N LEU A 42 0.58 1.84 0.98
CA LEU A 42 1.02 3.13 1.52
C LEU A 42 -0.02 4.22 1.27
N LEU A 43 -0.57 4.29 0.05
CA LEU A 43 -1.65 5.21 -0.31
C LEU A 43 -2.87 5.00 0.60
N MET A 44 -3.23 3.75 0.89
CA MET A 44 -4.33 3.42 1.78
C MET A 44 -4.07 3.90 3.21
N VAL A 45 -2.88 3.64 3.77
CA VAL A 45 -2.53 4.12 5.13
C VAL A 45 -2.59 5.64 5.20
N GLN A 46 -2.07 6.34 4.20
CA GLN A 46 -2.14 7.80 4.12
C GLN A 46 -3.60 8.29 4.03
N SER A 47 -4.41 7.64 3.20
CA SER A 47 -5.83 7.98 3.02
C SER A 47 -6.64 7.71 4.28
N PHE A 48 -6.39 6.60 4.99
CA PHE A 48 -7.06 6.26 6.24
C PHE A 48 -6.75 7.29 7.34
N ASN A 49 -5.48 7.67 7.49
CA ASN A 49 -5.09 8.70 8.45
C ASN A 49 -5.73 10.06 8.13
N ALA A 50 -5.72 10.45 6.85
CA ALA A 50 -6.37 11.68 6.40
C ALA A 50 -7.89 11.65 6.64
N ALA A 51 -8.55 10.53 6.32
CA ALA A 51 -9.99 10.34 6.52
C ALA A 51 -10.38 10.38 7.99
N ALA A 52 -9.63 9.69 8.86
CA ALA A 52 -9.88 9.70 10.30
C ALA A 52 -9.69 11.12 10.89
N SER A 53 -8.62 11.82 10.50
CA SER A 53 -8.37 13.21 10.92
C SER A 53 -9.49 14.15 10.48
N GLU A 54 -9.93 14.04 9.22
CA GLU A 54 -11.01 14.87 8.68
C GLU A 54 -12.36 14.55 9.33
N ALA A 55 -12.63 13.28 9.61
CA ALA A 55 -13.84 12.83 10.29
C ALA A 55 -13.94 13.42 11.70
N VAL A 56 -12.87 13.35 12.48
CA VAL A 56 -12.85 13.96 13.82
C VAL A 56 -12.99 15.48 13.71
N ARG A 57 -12.22 16.13 12.82
CA ARG A 57 -12.28 17.59 12.61
C ARG A 57 -13.70 18.07 12.28
N ARG A 58 -14.38 17.42 11.33
CA ARG A 58 -15.75 17.80 10.93
C ARG A 58 -16.79 17.51 12.01
N SER A 59 -16.56 16.49 12.83
CA SER A 59 -17.50 16.12 13.89
C SER A 59 -17.41 17.07 15.09
N VAL A 60 -16.21 17.57 15.41
CA VAL A 60 -16.02 18.57 16.48
C VAL A 60 -16.60 19.94 16.09
N ALA A 61 -16.75 20.23 14.80
CA ALA A 61 -17.40 21.46 14.34
C ALA A 61 -18.93 21.47 14.56
N LEU A 62 -19.53 20.35 14.97
CA LEU A 62 -20.95 20.28 15.30
C LEU A 62 -21.25 20.96 16.64
N SER A 63 -22.42 21.60 16.72
CA SER A 63 -22.85 22.28 17.95
C SER A 63 -23.06 21.27 19.10
N PRO A 64 -22.42 21.46 20.27
CA PRO A 64 -22.64 20.62 21.45
C PRO A 64 -24.07 20.67 22.00
N THR A 65 -24.85 21.69 21.63
CA THR A 65 -26.25 21.84 22.05
C THR A 65 -27.24 21.17 21.10
N ALA A 66 -26.76 20.51 20.04
CA ALA A 66 -27.61 19.78 19.10
C ALA A 66 -28.32 18.61 19.81
N ALA A 67 -29.58 18.37 19.42
CA ALA A 67 -30.30 17.19 19.88
C ALA A 67 -29.54 15.91 19.47
N ASN A 68 -29.50 14.92 20.37
CA ASN A 68 -28.80 13.65 20.17
C ASN A 68 -27.31 13.81 19.77
N TYR A 69 -26.63 14.83 20.31
CA TYR A 69 -25.24 15.18 19.97
C TYR A 69 -24.30 13.96 19.90
N ASN A 70 -24.31 13.09 20.91
CA ASN A 70 -23.44 11.91 20.97
C ASN A 70 -23.62 10.98 19.76
N GLN A 71 -24.85 10.78 19.30
CA GLN A 71 -25.12 9.98 18.12
C GLN A 71 -24.77 10.75 16.85
N LEU A 72 -25.11 12.04 16.80
CA LEU A 72 -24.86 12.90 15.64
C LEU A 72 -23.37 12.97 15.28
N ILE A 73 -22.49 13.16 16.26
CA ILE A 73 -21.04 13.23 16.01
C ILE A 73 -20.45 11.89 15.55
N VAL A 74 -20.99 10.77 16.04
CA VAL A 74 -20.57 9.43 15.63
C VAL A 74 -20.97 9.19 14.18
N THR A 75 -22.24 9.43 13.84
CA THR A 75 -22.75 9.28 12.47
C THR A 75 -22.06 10.24 11.49
N GLN A 76 -21.76 11.47 11.92
CA GLN A 76 -21.02 12.44 11.11
C GLN A 76 -19.62 11.94 10.78
N ALA A 77 -18.88 11.45 11.79
CA ALA A 77 -17.54 10.93 11.58
C ALA A 77 -17.56 9.71 10.63
N GLU A 78 -18.49 8.78 10.81
CA GLU A 78 -18.64 7.62 9.93
C GLU A 78 -18.90 8.03 8.48
N SER A 79 -19.83 8.97 8.27
CA SER A 79 -20.14 9.52 6.94
C SER A 79 -18.92 10.17 6.28
N VAL A 80 -18.16 10.97 7.04
CA VAL A 80 -16.97 11.64 6.52
C VAL A 80 -15.89 10.63 6.13
N VAL A 81 -15.64 9.59 6.94
CA VAL A 81 -14.70 8.52 6.57
C VAL A 81 -15.13 7.84 5.27
N MET A 82 -16.41 7.46 5.16
CA MET A 82 -16.93 6.79 3.97
C MET A 82 -16.82 7.66 2.73
N ASN A 83 -17.10 8.96 2.84
CA ASN A 83 -16.98 9.91 1.74
C ASN A 83 -15.51 10.12 1.33
N GLN A 84 -14.59 10.25 2.29
CA GLN A 84 -13.17 10.46 2.00
C GLN A 84 -12.53 9.23 1.33
N LEU A 85 -13.04 8.04 1.61
CA LEU A 85 -12.54 6.77 1.08
C LEU A 85 -13.36 6.23 -0.11
N ALA A 86 -14.31 7.01 -0.63
CA ALA A 86 -15.14 6.63 -1.77
C ALA A 86 -14.35 6.43 -3.07
N TRP A 87 -13.10 6.92 -3.14
CA TRP A 87 -12.20 6.67 -4.27
C TRP A 87 -11.75 5.20 -4.35
N MET A 88 -11.80 4.46 -3.24
CA MET A 88 -11.29 3.09 -3.17
C MET A 88 -12.12 2.17 -4.06
N PRO A 89 -11.46 1.39 -4.95
CA PRO A 89 -12.14 0.39 -5.76
C PRO A 89 -12.92 -0.63 -4.91
N ALA A 90 -14.08 -1.05 -5.40
CA ALA A 90 -14.90 -2.09 -4.76
C ALA A 90 -14.15 -3.43 -4.58
N SER A 91 -13.14 -3.71 -5.42
CA SER A 91 -12.29 -4.90 -5.31
C SER A 91 -11.45 -4.96 -4.03
N LEU A 92 -11.20 -3.82 -3.38
CA LEU A 92 -10.57 -3.77 -2.05
C LEU A 92 -11.57 -4.12 -0.93
N GLY A 93 -12.87 -4.14 -1.22
CA GLY A 93 -13.91 -4.56 -0.28
C GLY A 93 -14.02 -3.67 0.97
N PHE A 94 -13.54 -2.43 0.94
CA PHE A 94 -13.70 -1.48 2.04
C PHE A 94 -15.18 -1.10 2.20
N ASN A 95 -15.69 -1.13 3.43
CA ASN A 95 -17.08 -0.76 3.72
C ASN A 95 -17.23 -0.24 5.17
N SER A 96 -18.46 0.15 5.55
CA SER A 96 -18.74 0.72 6.87
C SER A 96 -18.41 -0.21 8.05
N SER A 97 -18.39 -1.53 7.88
CA SER A 97 -17.96 -2.47 8.93
C SER A 97 -16.47 -2.36 9.25
N ASN A 98 -15.68 -1.75 8.37
CA ASN A 98 -14.26 -1.47 8.58
C ASN A 98 -14.04 -0.17 9.38
N VAL A 99 -15.10 0.60 9.64
CA VAL A 99 -15.04 1.86 10.37
C VAL A 99 -15.71 1.66 11.73
N ARG A 100 -15.03 2.10 12.79
CA ARG A 100 -15.59 2.13 14.14
C ARG A 100 -15.35 3.52 14.71
N VAL A 101 -16.43 4.21 15.05
CA VAL A 101 -16.36 5.49 15.74
C VAL A 101 -16.99 5.36 17.12
N THR A 102 -16.30 5.89 18.14
CA THR A 102 -16.81 5.93 19.51
C THR A 102 -16.67 7.33 20.09
N TYR A 103 -17.68 7.78 20.83
CA TYR A 103 -17.59 8.98 21.64
C TYR A 103 -17.80 8.61 23.11
N THR A 104 -16.75 8.76 23.92
CA THR A 104 -16.78 8.40 25.33
C THR A 104 -15.95 9.40 26.14
N ALA A 105 -16.44 9.81 27.30
CA ALA A 105 -15.77 10.75 28.19
C ALA A 105 -15.26 12.03 27.49
N GLY A 106 -16.03 12.56 26.52
CA GLY A 106 -15.66 13.76 25.76
C GLY A 106 -14.66 13.56 24.63
N VAL A 107 -14.20 12.33 24.39
CA VAL A 107 -13.22 12.00 23.34
C VAL A 107 -13.91 11.27 22.19
N LEU A 108 -13.76 11.79 20.98
CA LEU A 108 -14.17 11.13 19.75
C LEU A 108 -12.99 10.35 19.16
N THR A 109 -13.16 9.05 18.96
CA THR A 109 -12.14 8.17 18.38
C THR A 109 -12.68 7.54 17.11
N ALA A 110 -12.01 7.78 15.99
CA ALA A 110 -12.29 7.13 14.71
C ALA A 110 -11.20 6.09 14.43
N ASN A 111 -11.60 4.83 14.30
CA ASN A 111 -10.71 3.72 14.03
C ASN A 111 -11.10 3.03 12.72
N ILE A 112 -10.14 2.85 11.84
CA ILE A 112 -10.30 2.13 10.58
C ILE A 112 -9.55 0.80 10.68
N SER A 113 -10.29 -0.31 10.62
CA SER A 113 -9.74 -1.66 10.68
C SER A 113 -9.90 -2.36 9.34
N TYR A 114 -8.79 -2.53 8.63
CA TYR A 114 -8.76 -3.14 7.31
C TYR A 114 -7.91 -4.43 7.33
N PRO A 115 -8.48 -5.60 6.99
CA PRO A 115 -7.78 -6.87 7.06
C PRO A 115 -6.76 -7.01 5.91
N LYS A 116 -5.51 -7.38 6.26
CA LYS A 116 -4.43 -7.60 5.29
C LYS A 116 -4.77 -8.65 4.23
N SER A 117 -5.60 -9.64 4.57
CA SER A 117 -6.06 -10.67 3.64
C SER A 117 -6.88 -10.13 2.46
N ARG A 118 -7.41 -8.90 2.51
CA ARG A 118 -8.06 -8.26 1.35
C ARG A 118 -7.08 -7.59 0.41
N LEU A 119 -5.90 -7.20 0.87
CA LEU A 119 -4.83 -6.69 -0.01
C LEU A 119 -4.36 -7.78 -0.97
N ALA A 120 -4.36 -9.04 -0.50
CA ALA A 120 -4.06 -10.23 -1.30
C ALA A 120 -4.91 -10.40 -2.55
N GLN A 121 -6.14 -9.86 -2.55
CA GLN A 121 -7.08 -10.05 -3.65
C GLN A 121 -6.73 -9.18 -4.86
N VAL A 122 -5.90 -8.15 -4.65
CA VAL A 122 -5.61 -7.11 -5.65
C VAL A 122 -4.11 -6.95 -5.92
N LEU A 123 -3.26 -7.46 -5.02
CA LEU A 123 -1.81 -7.46 -5.19
C LEU A 123 -1.31 -8.89 -5.44
N PRO A 124 -0.51 -9.12 -6.50
CA PRO A 124 0.16 -10.39 -6.68
C PRO A 124 1.23 -10.54 -5.62
N PHE A 125 1.17 -11.60 -4.83
CA PHE A 125 2.25 -11.94 -3.92
C PHE A 125 3.34 -12.71 -4.64
N LEU A 126 4.59 -12.44 -4.26
CA LEU A 126 5.73 -13.15 -4.80
C LEU A 126 6.17 -14.22 -3.78
N THR A 127 6.09 -15.48 -4.18
CA THR A 127 6.61 -16.60 -3.40
C THR A 127 8.04 -16.91 -3.85
N LEU A 128 9.01 -16.58 -3.01
CA LEU A 128 10.42 -16.85 -3.27
C LEU A 128 10.83 -18.23 -2.71
N PRO A 129 11.49 -19.10 -3.50
CA PRO A 129 12.04 -20.36 -2.99
C PRO A 129 12.98 -20.11 -1.81
N GLY A 130 12.73 -20.76 -0.67
CA GLY A 130 13.56 -20.67 0.55
C GLY A 130 13.30 -19.46 1.46
N ILE A 131 12.54 -18.44 1.02
CA ILE A 131 12.21 -17.23 1.81
C ILE A 131 10.71 -17.17 2.15
N GLY A 132 9.84 -17.68 1.27
CA GLY A 132 8.39 -17.65 1.46
C GLY A 132 7.71 -16.51 0.71
N GLN A 133 6.51 -16.13 1.15
CA GLN A 133 5.66 -15.15 0.49
C GLN A 133 5.99 -13.72 0.94
N ILE A 134 6.18 -12.81 -0.02
CA ILE A 134 6.45 -11.39 0.18
C ILE A 134 5.50 -10.49 -0.62
#